data_AF-A0A538P9D5-F1
#
_entry.id   AF-A0A538P9D5-F1
#
_cell.length_a   1.000
_cell.length_b   1.000
_cell.length_c   1.000
_cell.angle_alpha   90.00
_cell.angle_beta   90.00
_cell.angle_gamma   90.00
#
_symmetry.space_group_name_H-M   'P 1'
#
loop_
_entity.id
_entity.type
_entity.pdbx_description
1 polymer ?
#
loop_
_entity_poly.entity_id
_entity_poly.type
_entity_poly.pdbx_seq_one_letter_code
_entity_poly.pdbx_strand_id
1 'polypeptide(L)'
;MSNGLLVRFDLVCQAALPVMQKVNLNDIPWRERKSPKAHYHRFLRDVALAFQNPKSGPKPRREPPFEVELVRLPPGAKNFPFHSHGTEWEFYLVVSGAGKVRAGKSTRGLKAGDCVLNPPGEAHQIINTGKEDLLYFVIANNAPADFYHYPDSNKWGFSLEHVGSFRIREVNYFEGEE
;
A
#
# COMPACT_ATOMS: atom_id res chain seq x y z
N MET A 1 -37.74 41.17 36.97
CA MET A 1 -37.32 39.78 37.28
C MET A 1 -36.84 39.16 35.97
N SER A 2 -35.54 39.01 35.78
CA SER A 2 -34.98 38.19 34.68
C SER A 2 -33.91 37.29 35.27
N ASN A 3 -34.26 36.03 35.50
CA ASN A 3 -33.34 35.00 35.94
C ASN A 3 -32.40 34.65 34.78
N GLY A 4 -31.22 35.24 34.79
CA GLY A 4 -30.12 34.83 33.90
C GLY A 4 -29.56 33.49 34.37
N LEU A 5 -29.92 32.42 33.66
CA LEU A 5 -29.35 31.09 33.83
C LEU A 5 -27.87 31.14 33.43
N LEU A 6 -26.97 31.13 34.42
CA LEU A 6 -25.53 31.03 34.20
C LEU A 6 -25.19 29.60 33.79
N VAL A 7 -25.13 29.32 32.47
CA VAL A 7 -24.67 28.04 31.96
C VAL A 7 -23.14 27.98 32.14
N ARG A 8 -22.70 27.28 33.20
CA ARG A 8 -21.28 26.92 33.35
C ARG A 8 -20.96 25.84 32.32
N PHE A 9 -20.19 26.20 31.30
CA PHE A 9 -19.43 25.22 30.54
C PHE A 9 -18.27 24.78 31.43
N ASP A 10 -18.43 23.65 32.12
CA ASP A 10 -17.29 22.94 32.68
C ASP A 10 -16.44 22.46 31.50
N LEU A 11 -15.45 23.27 31.12
CA LEU A 11 -14.34 22.82 30.29
C LEU A 11 -13.63 21.74 31.09
N VAL A 12 -14.02 20.49 30.88
CA VAL A 12 -13.20 19.35 31.26
C VAL A 12 -11.91 19.53 30.49
N CYS A 13 -10.88 19.98 31.21
CA CYS A 13 -9.51 20.05 30.72
C CYS A 13 -9.13 18.61 30.34
N GLN A 14 -9.31 18.30 29.06
CA GLN A 14 -8.99 16.99 28.53
C GLN A 14 -7.47 16.91 28.61
N ALA A 15 -6.96 16.21 29.63
CA ALA A 15 -5.55 15.99 29.81
C ALA A 15 -4.96 15.58 28.46
N ALA A 16 -4.02 16.36 27.95
CA ALA A 16 -3.38 16.10 26.67
C ALA A 16 -2.80 14.68 26.73
N LEU A 17 -3.46 13.74 26.06
CA LEU A 17 -2.94 12.39 25.90
C LEU A 17 -1.53 12.51 25.33
N PRO A 18 -0.58 11.66 25.74
CA PRO A 18 0.77 11.68 25.16
C PRO A 18 0.64 11.59 23.64
N VAL A 19 0.93 12.71 22.98
CA VAL A 19 0.53 12.98 21.58
C VAL A 19 1.38 12.17 20.60
N MET A 20 2.55 11.71 21.05
CA MET A 20 3.56 11.14 20.17
C MET A 20 3.45 9.62 20.10
N GLN A 21 2.92 9.13 18.99
CA GLN A 21 3.16 7.76 18.57
C GLN A 21 4.51 7.68 17.87
N LYS A 22 5.31 6.68 18.21
CA LYS A 22 6.58 6.41 17.56
C LYS A 22 6.75 4.92 17.35
N VAL A 23 7.19 4.56 16.15
CA VAL A 23 7.59 3.20 15.79
C VAL A 23 8.99 3.26 15.21
N ASN A 24 9.87 2.35 15.64
CA ASN A 24 11.13 2.12 14.97
C ASN A 24 10.95 0.96 13.98
N LEU A 25 11.50 1.08 12.76
CA LEU A 25 11.44 0.00 11.77
C LEU A 25 11.98 -1.33 12.31
N ASN A 26 13.00 -1.30 13.16
CA ASN A 26 13.61 -2.49 13.73
C ASN A 26 12.70 -3.24 14.72
N ASP A 27 11.71 -2.57 15.27
CA ASP A 27 10.71 -3.17 16.17
C ASP A 27 9.55 -3.82 15.40
N ILE A 28 9.50 -3.63 14.07
CA ILE A 28 8.51 -4.26 13.19
C ILE A 28 9.08 -5.58 12.66
N PRO A 29 8.45 -6.73 12.93
CA PRO A 29 8.92 -8.00 12.40
C PRO A 29 8.76 -8.03 10.88
N TRP A 30 9.71 -8.67 10.20
CA TRP A 30 9.55 -8.99 8.79
C TRP A 30 8.45 -10.03 8.62
N ARG A 31 7.49 -9.75 7.73
CA ARG A 31 6.51 -10.74 7.27
C ARG A 31 6.90 -11.21 5.88
N GLU A 32 6.91 -12.52 5.64
CA GLU A 32 7.20 -13.09 4.33
C GLU A 32 5.91 -13.27 3.52
N ARG A 33 5.94 -12.89 2.24
CA ARG A 33 4.89 -13.18 1.26
C ARG A 33 5.54 -13.83 0.05
N LYS A 34 5.06 -15.02 -0.31
CA LYS A 34 5.66 -15.84 -1.36
C LYS A 34 4.58 -16.57 -2.15
N SER A 35 4.65 -16.51 -3.47
CA SER A 35 3.77 -17.29 -4.35
C SER A 35 4.19 -18.77 -4.35
N PRO A 36 3.30 -19.72 -4.73
CA PRO A 36 3.63 -21.15 -4.72
C PRO A 36 4.89 -21.52 -5.52
N LYS A 37 5.19 -20.77 -6.59
CA LYS A 37 6.39 -20.96 -7.43
C LYS A 37 7.53 -20.01 -7.09
N ALA A 38 7.43 -19.23 -6.01
CA ALA A 38 8.43 -18.26 -5.57
C ALA A 38 8.76 -17.11 -6.55
N HIS A 39 8.12 -17.03 -7.73
CA HIS A 39 8.35 -15.92 -8.68
C HIS A 39 8.00 -14.55 -8.11
N TYR A 40 7.05 -14.53 -7.18
CA TYR A 40 6.68 -13.34 -6.42
C TYR A 40 7.05 -13.64 -4.98
N HIS A 41 8.04 -12.92 -4.45
CA HIS A 41 8.61 -13.20 -3.15
C HIS A 41 9.14 -11.92 -2.55
N ARG A 42 8.58 -11.51 -1.42
CA ARG A 42 8.99 -10.31 -0.71
C ARG A 42 8.92 -10.53 0.79
N PHE A 43 9.74 -9.81 1.52
CA PHE A 43 9.54 -9.56 2.94
C PHE A 43 9.07 -8.11 3.10
N LEU A 44 8.18 -7.86 4.06
CA LEU A 44 7.67 -6.53 4.32
C LEU A 44 7.62 -6.22 5.81
N ARG A 45 7.88 -4.95 6.14
CA ARG A 45 7.51 -4.32 7.41
C ARG A 45 6.43 -3.29 7.10
N ASP A 46 5.25 -3.51 7.66
CA ASP A 46 4.10 -2.64 7.45
C ASP A 46 4.10 -1.56 8.52
N VAL A 47 4.59 -0.39 8.13
CA VAL A 47 4.82 0.75 9.02
C VAL A 47 3.50 1.41 9.37
N ALA A 48 2.58 1.53 8.42
CA ALA A 48 1.26 2.09 8.64
C ALA A 48 0.48 1.28 9.70
N LEU A 49 0.41 -0.05 9.56
CA LEU A 49 -0.27 -0.90 10.54
C LEU A 49 0.45 -0.98 11.88
N ALA A 50 1.77 -0.73 11.94
CA ALA A 50 2.51 -0.75 13.20
C ALA A 50 2.01 0.31 14.20
N PHE A 51 1.39 1.39 13.74
CA PHE A 51 0.77 2.41 14.60
C PHE A 51 -0.55 1.96 15.26
N GLN A 52 -1.13 0.83 14.83
CA GLN A 52 -2.29 0.23 15.49
C GLN A 52 -1.92 -0.63 16.71
N ASN A 53 -0.61 -0.84 16.94
CA ASN A 53 -0.10 -1.63 18.05
C ASN A 53 -0.32 -0.88 19.39
N PRO A 54 -0.91 -1.51 20.43
CA PRO A 54 -1.04 -0.88 21.75
C PRO A 54 0.29 -0.39 22.36
N LYS A 55 1.43 -0.98 21.95
CA LYS A 55 2.76 -0.60 22.44
C LYS A 55 3.31 0.69 21.82
N SER A 56 2.77 1.17 20.69
CA SER A 56 3.22 2.41 20.05
C SER A 56 2.59 3.68 20.63
N GLY A 57 1.72 3.54 21.65
CA GLY A 57 0.99 4.63 22.29
C GLY A 57 -0.53 4.46 22.15
N PRO A 58 -1.31 5.52 22.44
CA PRO A 58 -2.76 5.49 22.24
C PRO A 58 -3.09 5.11 20.79
N LYS A 59 -4.06 4.24 20.55
CA LYS A 59 -4.42 3.84 19.17
C LYS A 59 -4.98 5.03 18.36
N PRO A 60 -4.67 5.14 17.06
CA PRO A 60 -5.36 6.06 16.17
C PRO A 60 -6.87 5.79 16.19
N ARG A 61 -7.68 6.84 16.02
CA ARG A 61 -9.15 6.70 15.98
C ARG A 61 -9.67 6.05 14.68
N ARG A 62 -8.84 5.99 13.65
CA ARG A 62 -9.14 5.46 12.31
C ARG A 62 -7.92 4.76 11.75
N GLU A 63 -8.12 3.90 10.78
CA GLU A 63 -7.01 3.29 10.04
C GLU A 63 -6.16 4.37 9.34
N PRO A 64 -4.85 4.11 9.12
CA PRO A 64 -3.99 5.03 8.39
C PRO A 64 -4.58 5.36 7.01
N PRO A 65 -4.61 6.65 6.61
CA PRO A 65 -5.16 7.06 5.32
C PRO A 65 -4.22 6.78 4.14
N PHE A 66 -3.07 6.14 4.39
CA PHE A 66 -2.10 5.74 3.40
C PHE A 66 -1.33 4.52 3.91
N GLU A 67 -0.87 3.70 2.98
CA GLU A 67 0.04 2.59 3.24
C GLU A 67 1.48 3.11 3.29
N VAL A 68 2.29 2.53 4.17
CA VAL A 68 3.76 2.66 4.14
C VAL A 68 4.34 1.29 4.47
N GLU A 69 4.95 0.63 3.48
CA GLU A 69 5.65 -0.64 3.66
C GLU A 69 7.13 -0.47 3.34
N LEU A 70 8.03 -0.91 4.24
CA LEU A 70 9.40 -1.20 3.84
C LEU A 70 9.44 -2.61 3.27
N VAL A 71 9.76 -2.72 1.99
CA VAL A 71 9.87 -3.99 1.27
C VAL A 71 11.33 -4.38 1.11
N ARG A 72 11.61 -5.66 1.31
CA ARG A 72 12.87 -6.32 0.97
C ARG A 72 12.60 -7.40 -0.06
N LEU A 73 13.17 -7.22 -1.24
CA LEU A 73 12.99 -8.09 -2.40
C LEU A 73 14.27 -8.90 -2.67
N PRO A 74 14.25 -10.23 -2.51
CA PRO A 74 15.43 -11.08 -2.74
C PRO A 74 15.92 -11.07 -4.20
N PRO A 75 17.17 -11.45 -4.47
CA PRO A 75 17.70 -11.56 -5.83
C PRO A 75 16.82 -12.42 -6.74
N GLY A 76 16.52 -11.91 -7.94
CA GLY A 76 15.69 -12.59 -8.94
C GLY A 76 14.18 -12.57 -8.67
N ALA A 77 13.74 -12.06 -7.51
CA ALA A 77 12.33 -11.99 -7.16
C ALA A 77 11.63 -10.75 -7.77
N LYS A 78 10.31 -10.85 -7.85
CA LYS A 78 9.40 -9.74 -8.20
C LYS A 78 8.47 -9.47 -7.01
N ASN A 79 8.05 -8.22 -6.83
CA ASN A 79 7.16 -7.87 -5.71
C ASN A 79 5.76 -8.48 -5.87
N PHE A 80 5.14 -8.25 -7.03
CA PHE A 80 3.79 -8.68 -7.40
C PHE A 80 3.74 -9.00 -8.90
N PRO A 81 2.65 -9.61 -9.41
CA PRO A 81 2.39 -9.62 -10.84
C PRO A 81 2.39 -8.20 -11.42
N PHE A 82 2.70 -8.05 -12.70
CA PHE A 82 2.63 -6.74 -13.37
C PHE A 82 1.19 -6.24 -13.36
N HIS A 83 0.94 -5.06 -12.79
CA HIS A 83 -0.41 -4.60 -12.48
C HIS A 83 -0.54 -3.08 -12.57
N SER A 84 -1.76 -2.62 -12.82
CA SER A 84 -2.18 -1.21 -12.70
C SER A 84 -3.34 -1.11 -11.73
N HIS A 85 -3.37 0.02 -11.02
CA HIS A 85 -4.47 0.44 -10.17
C HIS A 85 -5.45 1.31 -10.96
N GLY A 86 -6.71 1.35 -10.56
CA GLY A 86 -7.75 2.16 -11.20
C GLY A 86 -7.89 3.54 -10.56
N THR A 87 -7.65 3.62 -9.24
CA THR A 87 -7.81 4.83 -8.44
C THR A 87 -6.60 5.12 -7.56
N GLU A 88 -5.83 4.10 -7.20
CA GLU A 88 -4.69 4.24 -6.31
C GLU A 88 -3.41 4.71 -7.03
N TRP A 89 -2.71 5.62 -6.36
CA TRP A 89 -1.35 6.02 -6.66
C TRP A 89 -0.41 5.20 -5.80
N GLU A 90 0.67 4.72 -6.40
CA GLU A 90 1.73 4.02 -5.68
C GLU A 90 3.07 4.71 -5.93
N PHE A 91 3.81 4.97 -4.86
CA PHE A 91 5.12 5.61 -4.91
C PHE A 91 6.18 4.68 -4.31
N TYR A 92 7.31 4.56 -5.00
CA TYR A 92 8.47 3.80 -4.54
C TYR A 92 9.65 4.70 -4.24
N LEU A 93 10.32 4.45 -3.12
CA LEU A 93 11.60 5.06 -2.75
C LEU A 93 12.63 3.96 -2.51
N VAL A 94 13.63 3.86 -3.36
CA VAL A 94 14.68 2.84 -3.24
C VAL A 94 15.68 3.24 -2.16
N VAL A 95 15.84 2.38 -1.16
CA VAL A 95 16.72 2.61 0.00
C VAL A 95 18.11 2.04 -0.25
N SER A 96 18.19 0.79 -0.73
CA SER A 96 19.47 0.12 -1.02
C SER A 96 19.30 -1.01 -2.02
N GLY A 97 20.42 -1.48 -2.59
CA GLY A 97 20.43 -2.50 -3.63
C GLY A 97 20.18 -1.92 -5.03
N ALA A 98 19.98 -2.82 -5.99
CA ALA A 98 19.76 -2.46 -7.39
C ALA A 98 18.72 -3.39 -8.03
N GLY A 99 17.96 -2.85 -8.98
CA GLY A 99 16.92 -3.61 -9.65
C GLY A 99 16.45 -2.93 -10.92
N LYS A 100 15.21 -3.23 -11.31
CA LYS A 100 14.53 -2.59 -12.41
C LYS A 100 13.08 -2.33 -12.06
N VAL A 101 12.55 -1.22 -12.56
CA VAL A 101 11.11 -1.01 -12.67
C VAL A 101 10.69 -1.28 -14.11
N ARG A 102 9.66 -2.11 -14.28
CA ARG A 102 8.92 -2.24 -15.53
C ARG A 102 7.69 -1.35 -15.42
N ALA A 103 7.48 -0.44 -16.36
CA ALA A 103 6.30 0.43 -16.42
C ALA A 103 5.85 0.59 -17.87
N GLY A 104 4.58 0.26 -18.15
CA GLY A 104 4.06 0.16 -19.52
C GLY A 104 4.93 -0.74 -20.41
N LYS A 105 5.48 -0.18 -21.50
CA LYS A 105 6.42 -0.89 -22.41
C LYS A 105 7.90 -0.70 -22.07
N SER A 106 8.20 0.08 -21.03
CA SER A 106 9.57 0.44 -20.67
C SER A 106 10.08 -0.34 -19.48
N THR A 107 11.39 -0.58 -19.45
CA THR A 107 12.09 -1.06 -18.26
C THR A 107 13.25 -0.12 -17.96
N ARG A 108 13.37 0.35 -16.72
CA ARG A 108 14.45 1.25 -16.27
C ARG A 108 15.18 0.64 -15.08
N GLY A 109 16.49 0.86 -15.01
CA GLY A 109 17.29 0.47 -13.86
C GLY A 109 16.90 1.27 -12.61
N LEU A 110 17.09 0.66 -11.45
CA LEU A 110 16.89 1.26 -10.14
C LEU A 110 18.15 1.10 -9.29
N LYS A 111 18.46 2.14 -8.51
CA LYS A 111 19.49 2.17 -7.47
C LYS A 111 19.00 2.97 -6.26
N ALA A 112 19.74 2.91 -5.16
CA ALA A 112 19.48 3.71 -3.96
C ALA A 112 19.28 5.20 -4.30
N GLY A 113 18.23 5.79 -3.71
CA GLY A 113 17.83 7.18 -3.92
C GLY A 113 16.90 7.40 -5.12
N ASP A 114 16.70 6.41 -5.99
CA ASP A 114 15.72 6.52 -7.06
C ASP A 114 14.29 6.50 -6.49
N CYS A 115 13.43 7.33 -7.08
CA CYS A 115 12.02 7.44 -6.76
C CYS A 115 11.18 7.12 -7.99
N VAL A 116 10.09 6.37 -7.82
CA VAL A 116 9.16 6.02 -8.91
C VAL A 116 7.75 6.38 -8.48
N LEU A 117 7.04 7.15 -9.31
CA LEU A 117 5.63 7.44 -9.13
C LEU A 117 4.83 6.65 -10.16
N ASN A 118 3.88 5.86 -9.69
CA ASN A 118 2.99 5.05 -10.51
C ASN A 118 1.56 5.63 -10.41
N PRO A 119 1.09 6.33 -11.45
CA PRO A 119 -0.28 6.84 -11.48
C PRO A 119 -1.30 5.72 -11.76
N PRO A 120 -2.58 5.95 -11.42
CA PRO A 120 -3.68 5.09 -11.85
C PRO A 120 -3.68 4.87 -13.36
N GLY A 121 -4.03 3.65 -13.79
CA GLY A 121 -4.06 3.20 -15.17
C GLY A 121 -2.71 2.71 -15.71
N GLU A 122 -1.60 3.06 -15.07
CA GLU A 122 -0.26 2.72 -15.56
C GLU A 122 0.29 1.47 -14.88
N ALA A 123 0.45 0.40 -15.66
CA ALA A 123 0.92 -0.87 -15.13
C ALA A 123 2.41 -0.84 -14.78
N HIS A 124 2.77 -1.35 -13.62
CA HIS A 124 4.12 -1.31 -13.08
C HIS A 124 4.50 -2.59 -12.31
N GLN A 125 5.80 -2.80 -12.11
CA GLN A 125 6.38 -3.92 -11.35
C GLN A 125 7.84 -3.66 -10.98
N ILE A 126 8.24 -4.03 -9.77
CA ILE A 126 9.64 -4.01 -9.32
C ILE A 126 10.23 -5.40 -9.41
N ILE A 127 11.44 -5.47 -9.99
CA ILE A 127 12.17 -6.70 -10.21
C ILE A 127 13.58 -6.51 -9.64
N ASN A 128 13.98 -7.36 -8.70
CA ASN A 128 15.37 -7.40 -8.27
C ASN A 128 16.20 -8.16 -9.31
N THR A 129 17.06 -7.45 -10.04
CA THR A 129 17.98 -8.04 -11.02
C THR A 129 19.44 -8.02 -10.54
N GLY A 130 19.66 -7.57 -9.30
CA GLY A 130 20.96 -7.58 -8.64
C GLY A 130 21.29 -8.92 -7.99
N LYS A 131 22.40 -8.95 -7.24
CA LYS A 131 22.91 -10.10 -6.50
C LYS A 131 22.64 -10.04 -4.99
N GLU A 132 22.13 -8.90 -4.53
CA GLU A 132 21.82 -8.61 -3.12
C GLU A 132 20.35 -8.23 -3.00
N ASP A 133 19.82 -8.15 -1.78
CA ASP A 133 18.46 -7.69 -1.53
C ASP A 133 18.25 -6.25 -2.01
N LEU A 134 17.11 -6.01 -2.65
CA LEU A 134 16.63 -4.67 -3.00
C LEU A 134 15.66 -4.21 -1.92
N LEU A 135 15.99 -3.11 -1.22
CA LEU A 135 15.14 -2.51 -0.20
C LEU A 135 14.53 -1.23 -0.73
N TYR A 136 13.22 -1.08 -0.58
CA TYR A 136 12.50 0.11 -1.00
C TYR A 136 11.22 0.30 -0.17
N PHE A 137 10.79 1.55 -0.04
CA PHE A 137 9.47 1.84 0.49
C PHE A 137 8.42 1.77 -0.60
N VAL A 138 7.26 1.23 -0.27
CA VAL A 138 6.00 1.39 -0.99
C VAL A 138 5.13 2.33 -0.19
N ILE A 139 4.59 3.35 -0.84
CA ILE A 139 3.67 4.32 -0.26
C ILE A 139 2.48 4.46 -1.19
N ALA A 140 1.30 4.14 -0.69
CA ALA A 140 0.06 4.19 -1.47
C ALA A 140 -1.01 4.98 -0.73
N ASN A 141 -1.93 5.63 -1.45
CA ASN A 141 -3.02 6.36 -0.80
C ASN A 141 -4.14 5.45 -0.25
N ASN A 142 -4.01 4.12 -0.39
CA ASN A 142 -4.94 3.11 0.12
C ASN A 142 -6.40 3.46 -0.23
N ALA A 143 -6.70 3.53 -1.53
CA ALA A 143 -8.00 3.99 -1.99
C ALA A 143 -9.13 3.09 -1.43
N PRO A 144 -10.22 3.65 -0.87
CA PRO A 144 -11.28 2.84 -0.24
C PRO A 144 -11.94 1.81 -1.17
N ALA A 145 -11.88 2.06 -2.48
CA ALA A 145 -12.23 1.12 -3.52
C ALA A 145 -11.27 1.32 -4.69
N ASP A 146 -10.81 0.20 -5.24
CA ASP A 146 -9.91 0.19 -6.39
C ASP A 146 -10.25 -0.98 -7.31
N PHE A 147 -9.87 -0.87 -8.57
CA PHE A 147 -9.91 -1.95 -9.53
C PHE A 147 -8.51 -2.17 -10.09
N TYR A 148 -8.03 -3.41 -10.02
CA TYR A 148 -6.70 -3.75 -10.45
C TYR A 148 -6.75 -4.52 -11.75
N HIS A 149 -5.86 -4.19 -12.69
CA HIS A 149 -5.69 -4.93 -13.92
C HIS A 149 -4.30 -5.56 -13.96
N TYR A 150 -4.22 -6.82 -14.38
CA TYR A 150 -2.99 -7.59 -14.54
C TYR A 150 -2.74 -7.91 -16.02
N PRO A 151 -2.05 -7.04 -16.78
CA PRO A 151 -1.94 -7.18 -18.23
C PRO A 151 -1.38 -8.51 -18.71
N ASP A 152 -0.36 -9.04 -18.03
CA ASP A 152 0.32 -10.29 -18.43
C ASP A 152 -0.61 -11.52 -18.36
N SER A 153 -1.69 -11.45 -17.57
CA SER A 153 -2.63 -12.56 -17.37
C SER A 153 -4.05 -12.26 -17.83
N ASN A 154 -4.28 -11.05 -18.33
CA ASN A 154 -5.60 -10.50 -18.68
C ASN A 154 -6.65 -10.77 -17.58
N LYS A 155 -6.29 -10.44 -16.34
CA LYS A 155 -7.17 -10.57 -15.17
C LYS A 155 -7.45 -9.20 -14.58
N TRP A 156 -8.65 -9.07 -14.07
CA TRP A 156 -9.09 -7.91 -13.31
C TRP A 156 -9.44 -8.33 -11.89
N GLY A 157 -9.40 -7.40 -10.94
CA GLY A 157 -9.81 -7.61 -9.56
C GLY A 157 -10.38 -6.31 -9.00
N PHE A 158 -11.16 -6.41 -7.93
CA PHE A 158 -11.66 -5.24 -7.19
C PHE A 158 -11.20 -5.31 -5.74
N SER A 159 -10.83 -4.16 -5.19
CA SER A 159 -10.65 -3.94 -3.76
C SER A 159 -11.99 -3.62 -3.13
N LEU A 160 -12.85 -4.64 -3.05
CA LEU A 160 -14.06 -4.63 -2.24
C LEU A 160 -14.05 -5.94 -1.45
N GLU A 161 -14.50 -5.90 -0.20
CA GLU A 161 -14.58 -7.10 0.61
C GLU A 161 -15.33 -8.21 -0.16
N HIS A 162 -14.72 -9.40 -0.20
CA HIS A 162 -15.25 -10.60 -0.86
C HIS A 162 -15.33 -10.57 -2.40
N VAL A 163 -14.81 -9.54 -3.08
CA VAL A 163 -14.70 -9.54 -4.54
C VAL A 163 -13.32 -10.06 -4.96
N GLY A 164 -13.28 -11.22 -5.61
CA GLY A 164 -12.05 -11.87 -6.07
C GLY A 164 -11.51 -11.29 -7.39
N SER A 165 -10.78 -12.12 -8.13
CA SER A 165 -10.36 -11.81 -9.51
C SER A 165 -11.33 -12.37 -10.54
N PHE A 166 -11.55 -11.63 -11.63
CA PHE A 166 -12.45 -11.97 -12.73
C PHE A 166 -11.80 -11.64 -14.09
N ARG A 167 -12.46 -12.06 -15.18
CA ARG A 167 -12.12 -11.65 -16.54
C ARG A 167 -13.28 -10.84 -17.09
N ILE A 168 -12.98 -9.71 -17.73
CA ILE A 168 -14.00 -8.88 -18.37
C ILE A 168 -14.44 -9.57 -19.66
N ARG A 169 -15.75 -9.60 -19.87
CA ARG A 169 -16.38 -9.96 -21.15
C ARG A 169 -17.25 -8.76 -21.54
N GLU A 170 -17.08 -8.32 -22.78
CA GLU A 170 -18.00 -7.34 -23.36
C GLU A 170 -19.38 -7.98 -23.50
N VAL A 171 -20.39 -7.30 -23.00
CA VAL A 171 -21.80 -7.70 -23.04
C VAL A 171 -22.59 -6.55 -23.62
N ASN A 172 -23.70 -6.84 -24.31
CA ASN A 172 -24.58 -5.78 -24.77
C ASN A 172 -25.17 -5.05 -23.55
N TYR A 173 -25.38 -3.74 -23.65
CA TYR A 173 -25.92 -2.94 -22.56
C TYR A 173 -27.26 -3.48 -22.01
N PHE A 174 -28.08 -4.11 -22.85
CA PHE A 174 -29.37 -4.70 -22.46
C PHE A 174 -29.33 -6.23 -22.26
N GLU A 175 -28.16 -6.87 -22.34
CA GLU A 175 -28.04 -8.33 -22.19
C GLU A 175 -28.47 -8.78 -20.79
N GLY A 176 -29.59 -9.49 -20.70
CA GLY A 176 -30.14 -10.00 -19.43
C GLY A 176 -31.01 -9.01 -18.66
N GLU A 177 -31.16 -7.78 -19.16
CA GLU A 177 -32.12 -6.79 -18.66
C GLU A 177 -33.49 -6.93 -19.36
N GLU A 178 -33.51 -7.44 -20.60
CA GLU A 178 -34.67 -7.82 -21.40
C GLU A 178 -34.60 -9.27 -21.92
#